data_AF-T0TUT0-F1
#
_entry.id   AF-T0TUT0-F1
#
_cell.length_a   1.000
_cell.length_b   1.000
_cell.length_c   1.000
_cell.angle_alpha   90.00
_cell.angle_beta   90.00
_cell.angle_gamma   90.00
#
_symmetry.space_group_name_H-M   'P 1'
#
loop_
_entity.id
_entity.type
_entity.pdbx_description
1 polymer ?
#
loop_
_entity_poly.entity_id
_entity_poly.type
_entity_poly.pdbx_seq_one_letter_code
_entity_poly.pdbx_strand_id
1 'polypeptide(L)'
;MVREYNKNYVPINVADSPKLLQSEEGKTYLPIKMAVNSKSNSKTFIGIIDIETGKIISKTSSGKTGKDFYDVNQKAWQNKEGLEDILDQNDKLSNKHFNFVWSAFWFTKKVQADSLASKYPKVYDILSKGSLSELYFLGTEDVRLKISFLKLVVPKGENIFKNLTIPESSSKDGKEHIVQNEEEFLEYYQSNLGEK
;
A
#
# COMPACT_ATOMS: atom_id res chain seq x y z
N MET A 1 6.72 -17.16 -19.38
CA MET A 1 7.29 -17.01 -18.02
C MET A 1 6.84 -18.22 -17.20
N VAL A 2 7.63 -19.28 -17.15
CA VAL A 2 7.32 -20.46 -16.32
C VAL A 2 8.08 -20.25 -15.01
N ARG A 3 7.37 -19.81 -13.98
CA ARG A 3 7.90 -19.64 -12.62
C ARG A 3 7.89 -21.03 -11.98
N GLU A 4 9.01 -21.47 -11.39
CA GLU A 4 9.08 -22.74 -10.63
C GLU A 4 8.13 -22.66 -9.43
N TYR A 5 6.90 -23.12 -9.61
CA TYR A 5 5.85 -23.07 -8.60
C TYR A 5 5.80 -24.41 -7.86
N ASN A 6 6.11 -24.38 -6.56
CA ASN A 6 5.86 -25.52 -5.70
C ASN A 6 4.34 -25.67 -5.50
N LYS A 7 3.75 -26.67 -6.15
CA LYS A 7 2.30 -26.95 -6.10
C LYS A 7 1.76 -27.22 -4.69
N ASN A 8 2.63 -27.53 -3.73
CA ASN A 8 2.24 -27.72 -2.34
C ASN A 8 2.12 -26.40 -1.58
N TYR A 9 2.52 -25.26 -2.14
CA TYR A 9 2.43 -23.96 -1.48
C TYR A 9 1.41 -23.07 -2.17
N VAL A 10 0.33 -22.75 -1.46
CA VAL A 10 -0.73 -21.89 -1.98
C VAL A 10 -0.54 -20.48 -1.40
N PRO A 11 -0.29 -19.45 -2.24
CA PRO A 11 -0.33 -18.07 -1.79
C PRO A 11 -1.69 -17.72 -1.18
N ILE A 12 -1.67 -17.10 0.00
CA ILE A 12 -2.89 -16.63 0.67
C ILE A 12 -3.03 -15.13 0.44
N ASN A 13 -2.07 -14.34 0.91
CA ASN A 13 -2.01 -12.90 0.77
C ASN A 13 -0.55 -12.43 0.85
N VAL A 14 -0.30 -11.23 0.33
CA VAL A 14 0.93 -10.51 0.65
C VAL A 14 0.95 -10.24 2.17
N ALA A 15 2.12 -10.29 2.80
CA ALA A 15 2.22 -10.02 4.23
C ALA A 15 1.73 -8.59 4.55
N ASP A 16 0.87 -8.44 5.56
CA ASP A 16 0.36 -7.15 6.02
C ASP A 16 1.53 -6.26 6.48
N SER A 17 1.93 -5.29 5.65
CA SER A 17 3.15 -4.52 5.86
C SER A 17 3.09 -3.11 5.24
N PRO A 18 3.67 -2.08 5.90
CA PRO A 18 3.83 -0.74 5.31
C PRO A 18 4.89 -0.67 4.21
N LYS A 19 5.75 -1.70 4.11
CA LYS A 19 6.72 -1.86 3.02
C LYS A 19 6.62 -3.29 2.52
N LEU A 20 5.73 -3.49 1.55
CA LEU A 20 5.54 -4.77 0.87
C LEU A 20 6.85 -5.26 0.25
N LEU A 21 7.68 -4.33 -0.21
CA LEU A 21 9.02 -4.62 -0.71
C LEU A 21 10.09 -4.34 0.35
N GLN A 22 10.94 -5.33 0.57
CA GLN A 22 12.07 -5.27 1.49
C GLN A 22 13.35 -5.38 0.69
N SER A 23 14.25 -4.43 0.90
CA SER A 23 15.54 -4.43 0.21
C SER A 23 16.66 -4.77 1.19
N GLU A 24 17.49 -5.74 0.81
CA GLU A 24 18.76 -5.99 1.48
C GLU A 24 19.80 -6.49 0.46
N GLU A 25 21.07 -6.15 0.68
CA GLU A 25 22.18 -6.59 -0.18
C GLU A 25 21.96 -6.26 -1.67
N GLY A 26 21.26 -5.15 -1.96
CA GLY A 26 20.94 -4.72 -3.32
C GLY A 26 19.81 -5.51 -4.00
N LYS A 27 19.19 -6.46 -3.30
CA LYS A 27 18.05 -7.24 -3.79
C LYS A 27 16.75 -6.83 -3.13
N THR A 28 15.66 -6.98 -3.86
CA THR A 28 14.32 -6.65 -3.39
C THR A 28 13.45 -7.89 -3.30
N TYR A 29 12.72 -7.98 -2.19
CA TYR A 29 12.01 -9.15 -1.75
C TYR A 29 10.57 -8.80 -1.37
N LEU A 30 9.63 -9.68 -1.68
CA LEU A 30 8.21 -9.57 -1.30
C LEU A 30 7.84 -10.71 -0.35
N PRO A 31 7.64 -10.44 0.96
CA PRO A 31 7.14 -11.43 1.90
C PRO A 31 5.69 -11.80 1.58
N ILE A 32 5.40 -13.11 1.55
CA ILE A 32 4.08 -13.63 1.19
C ILE A 32 3.65 -14.74 2.15
N LYS A 33 2.41 -14.66 2.63
CA LYS A 33 1.84 -15.71 3.47
C LYS A 33 1.40 -16.86 2.58
N MET A 34 1.88 -18.06 2.90
CA MET A 34 1.66 -19.28 2.14
C MET A 34 1.03 -20.34 3.03
N ALA A 35 0.08 -21.10 2.49
CA ALA A 35 -0.40 -22.35 3.07
C ALA A 35 0.44 -23.53 2.57
N VAL A 36 0.80 -24.45 3.47
CA VAL A 36 1.33 -25.77 3.09
C VAL A 36 0.12 -26.64 2.76
N ASN A 37 -0.22 -26.76 1.48
CA ASN A 37 -1.39 -27.40 0.83
C ASN A 37 -2.71 -26.61 0.86
N SER A 38 -3.74 -27.12 0.16
CA SER A 38 -5.06 -26.49 0.00
C SER A 38 -6.12 -26.96 1.01
N LYS A 39 -5.76 -27.69 2.07
CA LYS A 39 -6.72 -28.24 3.03
C LYS A 39 -7.11 -27.21 4.08
N SER A 40 -8.36 -27.27 4.56
CA SER A 40 -8.78 -26.52 5.76
C SER A 40 -7.89 -26.92 6.94
N ASN A 41 -7.25 -25.96 7.61
CA ASN A 41 -6.24 -26.12 8.66
C ASN A 41 -4.79 -26.38 8.19
N SER A 42 -4.46 -26.07 6.94
CA SER A 42 -3.06 -26.04 6.50
C SER A 42 -2.22 -25.13 7.39
N LYS A 43 -1.03 -25.60 7.81
CA LYS A 43 -0.06 -24.73 8.46
C LYS A 43 0.34 -23.60 7.51
N THR A 44 0.42 -22.38 8.02
CA THR A 44 0.88 -21.21 7.26
C THR A 44 2.30 -20.84 7.62
N PHE A 45 3.05 -20.33 6.65
CA PHE A 45 4.35 -19.71 6.87
C PHE A 45 4.51 -18.46 6.00
N ILE A 46 5.49 -17.61 6.31
CA ILE A 46 5.84 -16.46 5.46
C ILE A 46 7.02 -16.85 4.58
N GLY A 47 6.76 -17.02 3.28
CA GLY A 47 7.79 -17.18 2.25
C GLY A 47 8.27 -15.81 1.77
N ILE A 48 9.30 -15.80 0.92
CA ILE A 48 9.83 -14.58 0.31
C ILE A 48 9.90 -14.78 -1.19
N ILE A 49 9.35 -13.85 -1.98
CA ILE A 49 9.56 -13.79 -3.43
C ILE A 49 10.75 -12.87 -3.69
N ASP A 50 11.81 -13.38 -4.32
CA ASP A 50 12.84 -12.55 -4.93
C ASP A 50 12.24 -11.90 -6.19
N ILE A 51 12.17 -10.57 -6.20
CA ILE A 51 11.46 -9.82 -7.25
C ILE A 51 12.17 -9.93 -8.61
N GLU A 52 13.50 -10.01 -8.61
CA GLU A 52 14.31 -10.09 -9.83
C GLU A 52 14.12 -11.45 -10.51
N THR A 53 14.16 -12.53 -9.74
CA THR A 53 14.08 -13.90 -10.26
C THR A 53 12.64 -14.43 -10.31
N GLY A 54 11.72 -13.83 -9.56
CA GLY A 54 10.35 -14.29 -9.39
C GLY A 54 10.22 -15.62 -8.63
N LYS A 55 11.30 -16.08 -7.97
CA LYS A 55 11.32 -17.36 -7.23
C LYS A 55 10.93 -17.16 -5.77
N ILE A 56 10.23 -18.15 -5.21
CA ILE A 56 9.96 -18.20 -3.78
C ILE A 56 11.15 -18.88 -3.08
N ILE A 57 11.75 -18.17 -2.12
CA ILE A 57 12.85 -18.64 -1.28
C ILE A 57 12.42 -18.66 0.19
N SER A 58 12.99 -19.59 0.97
CA SER A 58 12.74 -19.67 2.41
C SER A 58 13.58 -18.69 3.22
N LYS A 59 14.76 -18.33 2.71
CA LYS A 59 15.73 -17.42 3.33
C LYS A 59 16.48 -16.64 2.26
N THR A 60 16.89 -15.42 2.59
CA THR A 60 17.80 -14.61 1.76
C THR A 60 19.26 -15.05 1.95
N SER A 61 20.17 -14.48 1.15
CA SER A 61 21.61 -14.73 1.25
C SER A 61 22.20 -14.37 2.62
N SER A 62 21.63 -13.36 3.29
CA SER A 62 21.99 -12.97 4.67
C SER A 62 21.40 -13.89 5.75
N GLY A 63 20.54 -14.84 5.37
CA GLY A 63 19.89 -15.79 6.27
C GLY A 63 18.55 -15.34 6.84
N LYS A 64 18.06 -14.15 6.49
CA LYS A 64 16.74 -13.66 6.94
C LYS A 64 15.61 -14.49 6.33
N THR A 65 14.63 -14.79 7.16
CA THR A 65 13.38 -15.48 6.80
C THR A 65 12.27 -14.47 6.54
N GLY A 66 11.16 -14.92 5.93
CA GLY A 66 9.99 -14.07 5.76
C GLY A 66 9.41 -13.54 7.08
N LYS A 67 9.61 -14.27 8.19
CA LYS A 67 9.21 -13.83 9.53
C LYS A 67 10.02 -12.63 10.01
N ASP A 68 11.32 -12.60 9.73
CA ASP A 68 12.19 -11.49 10.12
C ASP A 68 11.75 -10.18 9.44
N PHE A 69 11.29 -10.28 8.18
CA PHE A 69 10.65 -9.15 7.50
C PHE A 69 9.31 -8.78 8.13
N TYR A 70 8.47 -9.75 8.50
CA TYR A 70 7.16 -9.50 9.12
C TYR A 70 7.24 -8.82 10.50
N ASP A 71 8.15 -9.25 11.37
CA ASP A 71 8.26 -8.72 12.75
C ASP A 71 8.82 -7.30 12.80
N VAL A 72 9.78 -6.96 11.92
CA VAL A 72 10.29 -5.58 11.78
C VAL A 72 9.16 -4.63 11.38
N ASN A 73 8.25 -5.10 10.52
CA ASN A 73 7.10 -4.33 10.10
C ASN A 73 6.25 -3.97 11.30
N GLN A 74 5.78 -4.93 12.12
CA GLN A 74 4.91 -4.71 13.31
C GLN A 74 5.41 -3.62 14.28
N LYS A 75 6.72 -3.43 14.44
CA LYS A 75 7.27 -2.40 15.34
C LYS A 75 7.28 -1.00 14.73
N ALA A 76 7.27 -0.87 13.41
CA ALA A 76 7.22 0.42 12.72
C ALA A 76 5.82 1.09 12.75
N TRP A 77 4.77 0.36 13.13
CA TRP A 77 3.37 0.81 13.11
C TRP A 77 3.02 1.84 14.16
N GLN A 78 3.79 1.95 15.24
CA GLN A 78 3.22 2.48 16.47
C GLN A 78 3.13 4.01 16.56
N ASN A 79 3.67 4.80 15.63
CA ASN A 79 3.94 6.19 15.98
C ASN A 79 3.55 7.31 15.01
N LYS A 80 3.08 7.10 13.77
CA LYS A 80 2.79 8.26 12.89
C LYS A 80 1.70 8.04 11.83
N GLU A 81 0.90 9.07 11.61
CA GLU A 81 -0.23 9.11 10.67
C GLU A 81 0.25 9.33 9.22
N GLY A 82 -0.26 8.50 8.30
CA GLY A 82 -0.03 8.63 6.85
C GLY A 82 -0.93 9.67 6.19
N LEU A 83 -0.73 9.91 4.88
CA LEU A 83 -1.64 10.73 4.08
C LEU A 83 -3.08 10.24 4.20
N GLU A 84 -3.29 8.92 4.14
CA GLU A 84 -4.61 8.31 4.18
C GLU A 84 -5.30 8.56 5.53
N ASP A 85 -4.57 8.42 6.63
CA ASP A 85 -5.07 8.70 7.98
C ASP A 85 -5.49 10.17 8.12
N ILE A 86 -4.66 11.11 7.64
CA ILE A 86 -4.97 12.54 7.67
C ILE A 86 -6.24 12.84 6.85
N LEU A 87 -6.37 12.26 5.66
CA LEU A 87 -7.55 12.46 4.81
C LEU A 87 -8.82 11.88 5.45
N ASP A 88 -8.74 10.73 6.11
CA ASP A 88 -9.87 10.07 6.77
C ASP A 88 -10.31 10.83 8.02
N GLN A 89 -9.37 11.27 8.87
CA GLN A 89 -9.66 12.08 10.06
C GLN A 89 -10.34 13.42 9.72
N ASN A 90 -10.08 13.94 8.53
CA ASN A 90 -10.66 15.19 8.02
C ASN A 90 -11.89 14.96 7.11
N ASP A 91 -12.46 13.75 7.12
CA ASP A 91 -13.69 13.41 6.39
C ASP A 91 -13.59 13.61 4.85
N LYS A 92 -12.38 13.57 4.28
CA LYS A 92 -12.17 13.82 2.84
C LYS A 92 -12.53 12.62 1.97
N LEU A 93 -12.49 11.42 2.55
CA LEU A 93 -12.68 10.15 1.83
C LEU A 93 -13.91 9.35 2.30
N SER A 94 -14.58 9.75 3.37
CA SER A 94 -15.70 9.01 3.99
C SER A 94 -16.88 8.73 3.06
N ASN A 95 -17.17 9.65 2.14
CA ASN A 95 -18.24 9.51 1.15
C ASN A 95 -17.79 8.73 -0.10
N LYS A 96 -16.57 8.19 -0.12
CA LYS A 96 -16.03 7.48 -1.28
C LYS A 96 -16.27 5.97 -1.13
N HIS A 97 -16.63 5.31 -2.24
CA HIS A 97 -16.85 3.87 -2.25
C HIS A 97 -15.56 3.08 -2.51
N PHE A 98 -14.46 3.47 -1.87
CA PHE A 98 -13.17 2.80 -1.96
C PHE A 98 -12.44 2.86 -0.62
N ASN A 99 -11.45 1.97 -0.45
CA ASN A 99 -10.46 2.07 0.61
C ASN A 99 -9.08 2.26 -0.02
N PHE A 100 -8.25 3.05 0.64
CA PHE A 100 -6.83 3.16 0.35
C PHE A 100 -6.07 3.10 1.68
N VAL A 101 -5.54 1.94 2.01
CA VAL A 101 -4.81 1.69 3.27
C VAL A 101 -3.73 0.65 3.04
N TRP A 102 -2.62 0.75 3.76
CA TRP A 102 -1.55 -0.27 3.76
C TRP A 102 -1.08 -0.69 2.37
N SER A 103 -0.82 0.29 1.50
CA SER A 103 -0.38 0.02 0.13
C SER A 103 -1.40 -0.74 -0.72
N ALA A 104 -2.63 -0.87 -0.24
CA ALA A 104 -3.71 -1.58 -0.88
C ALA A 104 -4.85 -0.61 -1.24
N PHE A 105 -5.41 -0.80 -2.43
CA PHE A 105 -6.55 -0.03 -2.91
C PHE A 105 -7.62 -0.95 -3.48
N TRP A 106 -8.87 -0.74 -3.08
CA TRP A 106 -10.01 -1.47 -3.62
C TRP A 106 -11.31 -0.68 -3.55
N PHE A 107 -12.25 -1.03 -4.41
CA PHE A 107 -13.59 -0.46 -4.39
C PHE A 107 -14.48 -1.22 -3.39
N THR A 108 -15.17 -0.51 -2.50
CA THR A 108 -16.18 -1.09 -1.61
C THR A 108 -17.53 -1.24 -2.31
N LYS A 109 -17.81 -0.37 -3.29
CA LYS A 109 -18.92 -0.46 -4.26
C LYS A 109 -18.45 0.12 -5.59
N LYS A 110 -19.23 -0.05 -6.65
CA LYS A 110 -18.90 0.54 -7.96
C LYS A 110 -18.73 2.07 -7.84
N VAL A 111 -17.53 2.57 -8.14
CA VAL A 111 -17.18 4.00 -8.14
C VAL A 111 -17.22 4.53 -9.57
N GLN A 112 -17.74 5.75 -9.74
CA GLN A 112 -17.54 6.52 -10.96
C GLN A 112 -16.16 7.19 -10.92
N ALA A 113 -15.17 6.50 -11.50
CA ALA A 113 -13.78 6.94 -11.55
C ALA A 113 -13.35 7.16 -13.02
N ASP A 114 -13.96 8.16 -13.67
CA ASP A 114 -13.82 8.38 -15.12
C ASP A 114 -12.35 8.57 -15.54
N SER A 115 -11.55 9.26 -14.72
CA SER A 115 -10.12 9.45 -14.95
C SER A 115 -9.35 8.13 -14.94
N LEU A 116 -9.63 7.25 -13.96
CA LEU A 116 -9.04 5.91 -13.89
C LEU A 116 -9.51 5.03 -15.06
N ALA A 117 -10.81 5.02 -15.35
CA ALA A 117 -11.39 4.22 -16.42
C ALA A 117 -10.85 4.63 -17.80
N SER A 118 -10.66 5.93 -18.04
CA SER A 118 -10.12 6.46 -19.29
C SER A 118 -8.62 6.18 -19.46
N LYS A 119 -7.81 6.45 -18.43
CA LYS A 119 -6.34 6.29 -18.53
C LYS A 119 -5.88 4.84 -18.38
N TYR A 120 -6.55 4.06 -17.52
CA TYR A 120 -6.17 2.70 -17.15
C TYR A 120 -7.39 1.76 -17.16
N PRO A 121 -8.01 1.52 -18.33
CA PRO A 121 -9.28 0.78 -18.43
C PRO A 121 -9.19 -0.64 -17.87
N LYS A 122 -8.05 -1.33 -18.02
CA LYS A 122 -7.83 -2.67 -17.44
C LYS A 122 -7.78 -2.66 -15.91
N VAL A 123 -7.21 -1.62 -15.33
CA VAL A 123 -7.13 -1.45 -13.87
C VAL A 123 -8.52 -1.18 -13.31
N TYR A 124 -9.28 -0.31 -13.96
CA TYR A 124 -10.68 -0.06 -13.61
C TYR A 124 -11.55 -1.31 -13.73
N ASP A 125 -11.40 -2.10 -14.81
CA ASP A 125 -12.12 -3.37 -14.98
C ASP A 125 -11.87 -4.34 -13.82
N ILE A 126 -10.60 -4.49 -13.40
CA ILE A 126 -10.23 -5.34 -12.26
C ILE A 126 -10.92 -4.84 -10.99
N LEU A 127 -10.71 -3.58 -10.62
CA LEU A 127 -11.27 -3.00 -9.40
C LEU A 127 -12.81 -3.01 -9.38
N SER A 128 -13.45 -2.89 -10.54
CA SER A 128 -14.91 -2.88 -10.68
C SER A 128 -15.58 -4.24 -10.42
N LYS A 129 -14.80 -5.32 -10.27
CA LYS A 129 -15.32 -6.66 -9.96
C LYS A 129 -15.73 -6.83 -8.49
N GLY A 130 -15.44 -5.84 -7.64
CA GLY A 130 -15.93 -5.76 -6.26
C GLY A 130 -14.82 -5.78 -5.22
N SER A 131 -15.20 -5.90 -3.95
CA SER A 131 -14.33 -5.64 -2.80
C SER A 131 -13.15 -6.60 -2.62
N LEU A 132 -13.15 -7.76 -3.30
CA LEU A 132 -12.03 -8.69 -3.29
C LEU A 132 -11.04 -8.45 -4.44
N SER A 133 -11.31 -7.44 -5.28
CA SER A 133 -10.41 -7.03 -6.36
C SER A 133 -9.58 -5.86 -5.88
N GLU A 134 -8.37 -6.18 -5.44
CA GLU A 134 -7.46 -5.25 -4.78
C GLU A 134 -6.23 -4.99 -5.65
N LEU A 135 -5.70 -3.77 -5.56
CA LEU A 135 -4.39 -3.40 -6.09
C LEU A 135 -3.42 -3.21 -4.93
N TYR A 136 -2.23 -3.77 -5.07
CA TYR A 136 -1.12 -3.57 -4.15
C TYR A 136 -0.03 -2.75 -4.83
N PHE A 137 0.40 -1.67 -4.19
CA PHE A 137 1.52 -0.84 -4.64
C PHE A 137 2.84 -1.49 -4.20
N LEU A 138 3.63 -1.97 -5.16
CA LEU A 138 4.89 -2.69 -4.92
C LEU A 138 6.10 -1.79 -5.20
N GLY A 139 6.14 -0.56 -4.69
CA GLY A 139 7.21 0.39 -5.00
C GLY A 139 7.43 1.41 -3.89
N THR A 140 8.30 2.39 -4.14
CA THR A 140 8.40 3.57 -3.25
C THR A 140 7.08 4.32 -3.33
N GLU A 141 6.27 4.18 -2.29
CA GLU A 141 5.01 4.90 -2.15
C GLU A 141 5.24 6.26 -1.52
N ASP A 142 5.90 7.13 -2.27
CA ASP A 142 5.98 8.52 -1.85
C ASP A 142 4.59 9.17 -1.84
N VAL A 143 4.46 10.22 -1.05
CA VAL A 143 3.20 10.96 -0.91
C VAL A 143 2.64 11.45 -2.25
N ARG A 144 3.50 11.81 -3.22
CA ARG A 144 3.07 12.33 -4.53
C ARG A 144 2.48 11.23 -5.39
N LEU A 145 3.00 10.01 -5.31
CA LEU A 145 2.42 8.84 -5.97
C LEU A 145 1.00 8.60 -5.46
N LYS A 146 0.82 8.58 -4.14
CA LYS A 146 -0.49 8.37 -3.50
C LYS A 146 -1.49 9.46 -3.90
N ILE A 147 -1.09 10.72 -3.86
CA ILE A 147 -1.91 11.86 -4.31
C ILE A 147 -2.29 11.71 -5.78
N SER A 148 -1.32 11.37 -6.64
CA SER A 148 -1.56 11.19 -8.08
C SER A 148 -2.56 10.07 -8.35
N PHE A 149 -2.52 8.99 -7.56
CA PHE A 149 -3.47 7.90 -7.67
C PHE A 149 -4.87 8.31 -7.18
N LEU A 150 -4.96 8.97 -6.01
CA LEU A 150 -6.23 9.48 -5.48
C LEU A 150 -6.95 10.39 -6.48
N LYS A 151 -6.23 11.28 -7.17
CA LYS A 151 -6.77 12.13 -8.26
C LYS A 151 -7.41 11.35 -9.43
N LEU A 152 -7.08 10.08 -9.62
CA LEU A 152 -7.71 9.24 -10.65
C LEU A 152 -9.08 8.72 -10.22
N VAL A 153 -9.32 8.59 -8.92
CA VAL A 153 -10.50 7.93 -8.35
C VAL A 153 -11.47 8.89 -7.67
N VAL A 154 -11.01 10.07 -7.28
CA VAL A 154 -11.91 11.16 -6.83
C VAL A 154 -12.50 11.91 -8.02
N PRO A 155 -13.69 12.53 -7.86
CA PRO A 155 -14.29 13.34 -8.92
C PRO A 155 -13.32 14.39 -9.48
N LYS A 156 -13.39 14.61 -10.79
CA LYS A 156 -12.52 15.58 -11.46
C LYS A 156 -12.78 16.99 -10.89
N GLY A 157 -11.72 17.64 -10.41
CA GLY A 157 -11.78 18.98 -9.82
C GLY A 157 -12.07 19.00 -8.31
N GLU A 158 -12.28 17.84 -7.68
CA GLU A 158 -12.39 17.74 -6.22
C GLU A 158 -11.05 18.13 -5.58
N ASN A 159 -11.07 19.11 -4.66
CA ASN A 159 -9.91 19.49 -3.88
C ASN A 159 -9.92 18.77 -2.52
N ILE A 160 -9.29 17.60 -2.47
CA ILE A 160 -9.18 16.78 -1.25
C ILE A 160 -8.35 17.45 -0.13
N PHE A 161 -7.63 18.55 -0.43
CA PHE A 161 -6.79 19.27 0.54
C PHE A 161 -7.48 20.50 1.13
N LYS A 162 -8.66 20.89 0.64
CA LYS A 162 -9.35 22.10 1.13
C LYS A 162 -9.74 21.93 2.59
N ASN A 163 -9.29 22.84 3.47
CA ASN A 163 -9.50 22.77 4.92
C ASN A 163 -9.07 21.40 5.46
N LEU A 164 -7.85 20.99 5.14
CA LEU A 164 -7.25 19.77 5.66
C LEU A 164 -6.30 20.13 6.80
N THR A 165 -6.51 19.56 7.98
CA THR A 165 -5.62 19.75 9.12
C THR A 165 -4.49 18.72 9.07
N ILE A 166 -3.25 19.20 8.99
CA ILE A 166 -2.03 18.42 9.20
C ILE A 166 -1.66 18.57 10.67
N PRO A 167 -1.67 17.48 11.46
CA PRO A 167 -1.30 17.55 12.87
C PRO A 167 0.21 17.78 13.06
N GLU A 168 0.59 18.32 14.21
CA GLU A 168 1.98 18.60 14.59
C GLU A 168 2.90 17.37 14.36
N SER A 169 2.43 16.17 14.71
CA SER A 169 3.15 14.89 14.57
C SER A 169 3.54 14.52 13.14
N SER A 170 2.84 15.10 12.15
CA SER A 170 2.99 14.84 10.71
C SER A 170 3.42 16.09 9.93
N SER A 171 3.82 17.15 10.63
CA SER A 171 4.29 18.41 10.06
C SER A 171 5.83 18.49 10.07
N LYS A 172 6.43 19.19 9.10
CA LYS A 172 7.89 19.38 9.04
C LYS A 172 8.45 20.29 10.13
N ASP A 173 7.65 21.25 10.61
CA ASP A 173 8.05 22.28 11.57
C ASP A 173 7.51 22.04 12.99
N GLY A 174 6.83 20.92 13.23
CA GLY A 174 6.25 20.58 14.52
C GLY A 174 5.09 21.49 14.91
N LYS A 175 4.28 21.93 13.94
CA LYS A 175 3.07 22.74 14.19
C LYS A 175 1.89 22.18 13.41
N GLU A 176 0.70 22.40 13.95
CA GLU A 176 -0.52 22.12 13.21
C GLU A 176 -0.70 23.15 12.07
N HIS A 177 -1.09 22.66 10.90
CA HIS A 177 -1.38 23.50 9.73
C HIS A 177 -2.74 23.15 9.14
N ILE A 178 -3.55 24.16 8.81
CA ILE A 178 -4.76 23.98 8.01
C ILE A 178 -4.44 24.41 6.58
N VAL A 179 -4.35 23.45 5.68
CA VAL A 179 -4.02 23.71 4.27
C VAL A 179 -5.27 23.86 3.41
N GLN A 180 -5.11 24.56 2.29
CA GLN A 180 -6.18 24.85 1.34
C GLN A 180 -6.00 24.12 0.01
N ASN A 181 -4.79 23.65 -0.29
CA ASN A 181 -4.45 23.04 -1.57
C ASN A 181 -3.26 22.07 -1.42
N GLU A 182 -2.95 21.39 -2.52
CA GLU A 182 -1.86 20.41 -2.58
C GLU A 182 -0.47 21.01 -2.39
N GLU A 183 -0.25 22.24 -2.84
CA GLU A 183 1.06 22.90 -2.72
C GLU A 183 1.38 23.16 -1.25
N GLU A 184 0.43 23.75 -0.52
CA GLU A 184 0.52 23.94 0.94
C GLU A 184 0.64 22.61 1.68
N PHE A 185 -0.12 21.58 1.27
CA PHE A 185 0.02 20.24 1.86
C PHE A 185 1.46 19.71 1.71
N LEU A 186 2.02 19.76 0.51
CA LEU A 186 3.38 19.28 0.24
C LEU A 186 4.46 20.17 0.89
N GLU A 187 4.16 21.44 1.14
CA GLU A 187 5.02 22.36 1.87
C GLU A 187 5.16 21.94 3.34
N TYR A 188 4.05 21.66 4.02
CA TYR A 188 4.05 21.40 5.46
C TYR A 188 4.12 19.92 5.86
N TYR A 189 3.64 19.01 5.00
CA TYR A 189 3.55 17.58 5.34
C TYR A 189 4.92 16.89 5.38
N GLN A 190 5.19 16.18 6.47
CA GLN A 190 6.34 15.30 6.62
C GLN A 190 5.93 13.85 6.36
N SER A 191 6.44 13.27 5.25
CA SER A 191 6.25 11.85 4.99
C SER A 191 7.04 11.00 5.98
N ASN A 192 6.42 9.92 6.46
CA ASN A 192 6.90 9.12 7.58
C ASN A 192 7.68 7.86 7.19
N LEU A 193 7.99 7.66 5.91
CA LEU A 193 8.49 6.37 5.41
C LEU A 193 9.94 6.36 4.91
N GLY A 194 10.86 7.09 5.52
CA GLY A 194 12.29 6.98 5.14
C GLY A 194 12.47 7.15 3.63
N GLU A 195 11.79 8.14 3.07
CA GLU A 195 11.96 8.62 1.70
C GLU A 195 13.34 9.28 1.61
N LYS A 196 14.38 8.45 1.48
CA LYS A 196 15.71 8.84 1.03
C LYS A 196 16.09 7.99 -0.16
#